data_AF-D9RY40-F1
#
_entry.id   AF-D9RY40-F1
#
_cell.length_a   1.000
_cell.length_b   1.000
_cell.length_c   1.000
_cell.angle_alpha   90.00
_cell.angle_beta   90.00
_cell.angle_gamma   90.00
#
_symmetry.space_group_name_H-M   'P 1'
#
loop_
_entity.id
_entity.type
_entity.pdbx_description
1 polymer ?
#
loop_
_entity_poly.entity_id
_entity_poly.type
_entity_poly.pdbx_seq_one_letter_code
_entity_poly.pdbx_strand_id
1 'polypeptide(L)'
;MLRTNIEKTVIQSVQGKIHHPVAASPFRIGYDGSVNILPATGGITYNVSLGDSAFGLSGDHIEPGVSIRNEDKNENNALMMLSCIGNEARVVTGDAKGAKGVVIGKHGGIEHVILQFKKEDMEKMAVDDKILIKAWGQGLKLLDYPEIVVMNIDPRLFLKIPIIEENGILKVPVVAEAPAHLMGSGLGAATAFSGDYDIMTGDKDEIQNLGLDRLRFGDLVLLKDCDNTYGRGYLKGAVTIGVVIHSDCVKMGHGPGITTIMTCKTAKIKGIIDKNANIMNYIDYLDLE
;
A
#
# COMPACT_ATOMS: atom_id res chain seq x y z
N MET A 1 -24.84 0.41 -5.61
CA MET A 1 -23.49 0.86 -6.05
C MET A 1 -23.27 2.20 -5.37
N LEU A 2 -22.18 2.33 -4.61
CA LEU A 2 -21.89 3.52 -3.81
C LEU A 2 -21.92 4.77 -4.69
N ARG A 3 -22.68 5.79 -4.27
CA ARG A 3 -22.71 7.07 -4.99
C ARG A 3 -21.45 7.87 -4.67
N THR A 4 -20.72 8.24 -5.71
CA THR A 4 -19.45 8.97 -5.59
C THR A 4 -19.46 10.24 -6.44
N ASN A 5 -18.42 11.06 -6.30
CA ASN A 5 -18.12 12.19 -7.18
C ASN A 5 -17.09 11.84 -8.27
N ILE A 6 -17.02 10.58 -8.70
CA ILE A 6 -15.99 10.08 -9.64
C ILE A 6 -15.89 10.94 -10.91
N GLU A 7 -17.01 11.47 -11.41
CA GLU A 7 -17.09 12.35 -12.57
C GLU A 7 -16.36 13.70 -12.40
N LYS A 8 -16.07 14.08 -11.15
CA LYS A 8 -15.35 15.32 -10.78
C LYS A 8 -13.88 15.07 -10.43
N THR A 9 -13.46 13.80 -10.37
CA THR A 9 -12.07 13.46 -10.04
C THR A 9 -11.18 13.67 -11.27
N VAL A 10 -9.95 14.16 -11.03
CA VAL A 10 -9.02 14.56 -12.10
C VAL A 10 -7.95 13.49 -12.27
N ILE A 11 -7.63 13.18 -13.52
CA ILE A 11 -6.49 12.33 -13.89
C ILE A 11 -5.32 13.23 -14.25
N GLN A 12 -4.17 13.03 -13.61
CA GLN A 12 -2.96 13.81 -13.86
C GLN A 12 -1.76 12.89 -14.11
N SER A 13 -0.82 13.32 -14.95
CA SER A 13 0.45 12.61 -15.12
C SER A 13 1.39 12.89 -13.95
N VAL A 14 1.90 11.83 -13.33
CA VAL A 14 3.07 11.89 -12.44
C VAL A 14 4.12 10.90 -12.94
N GLN A 15 5.39 11.19 -12.69
CA GLN A 15 6.49 10.40 -13.23
C GLN A 15 7.60 10.26 -12.19
N GLY A 16 8.14 9.05 -12.11
CA GLY A 16 9.39 8.76 -11.42
C GLY A 16 10.29 7.92 -12.32
N LYS A 17 11.35 7.39 -11.73
CA LYS A 17 12.22 6.40 -12.35
C LYS A 17 12.44 5.23 -11.39
N ILE A 18 12.75 4.06 -11.93
CA ILE A 18 13.13 2.90 -11.11
C ILE A 18 14.30 3.31 -10.23
N HIS A 19 14.09 3.28 -8.92
CA HIS A 19 15.06 3.77 -7.95
C HIS A 19 15.94 2.63 -7.48
N HIS A 20 17.25 2.87 -7.41
CA HIS A 20 18.22 1.87 -6.97
C HIS A 20 17.99 1.48 -5.49
N PRO A 21 18.21 0.22 -5.08
CA PRO A 21 18.21 -0.15 -3.66
C PRO A 21 19.21 0.68 -2.84
N VAL A 22 18.84 1.07 -1.62
CA VAL A 22 19.70 1.90 -0.75
C VAL A 22 20.19 1.12 0.46
N ALA A 23 21.49 1.19 0.73
CA ALA A 23 22.12 0.61 1.91
C ALA A 23 22.93 1.69 2.67
N ALA A 24 22.28 2.39 3.60
CA ALA A 24 22.94 3.40 4.44
C ALA A 24 23.86 2.79 5.51
N SER A 25 23.66 1.52 5.84
CA SER A 25 24.46 0.72 6.76
C SER A 25 24.60 -0.69 6.19
N PRO A 26 25.73 -1.38 6.39
CA PRO A 26 25.84 -2.80 6.03
C PRO A 26 24.91 -3.70 6.86
N PHE A 27 24.46 -3.20 8.02
CA PHE A 27 23.71 -3.97 8.99
C PHE A 27 22.27 -3.47 9.18
N ARG A 28 21.37 -4.43 9.35
CA ARG A 28 19.99 -4.26 9.78
C ARG A 28 19.82 -4.89 11.15
N ILE A 29 19.51 -4.05 12.13
CA ILE A 29 19.41 -4.46 13.54
C ILE A 29 18.01 -5.03 13.77
N GLY A 30 17.94 -6.28 14.21
CA GLY A 30 16.71 -6.96 14.57
C GLY A 30 16.11 -6.40 15.87
N TYR A 31 14.82 -6.61 16.09
CA TYR A 31 14.13 -6.21 17.31
C TYR A 31 14.67 -6.92 18.57
N ASP A 32 15.36 -8.04 18.39
CA ASP A 32 16.05 -8.83 19.41
C ASP A 32 17.54 -8.44 19.58
N GLY A 33 18.01 -7.42 18.86
CA GLY A 33 19.40 -6.99 18.84
C GLY A 33 20.31 -7.78 17.90
N SER A 34 19.77 -8.72 17.10
CA SER A 34 20.53 -9.42 16.07
C SER A 34 21.03 -8.46 14.98
N VAL A 35 22.13 -8.81 14.33
CA VAL A 35 22.77 -8.00 13.29
C VAL A 35 22.72 -8.78 11.97
N ASN A 36 21.98 -8.25 11.00
CA ASN A 36 21.64 -8.97 9.76
C ASN A 36 22.15 -8.23 8.53
N ILE A 37 22.56 -8.98 7.49
CA ILE A 37 22.87 -8.46 6.15
C ILE A 37 21.81 -9.00 5.22
N LEU A 38 20.82 -8.17 4.87
CA LEU A 38 19.63 -8.58 4.13
C LEU A 38 19.29 -7.59 3.00
N PRO A 39 18.70 -8.09 1.88
CA PRO A 39 18.00 -7.25 0.91
C PRO A 39 16.87 -6.44 1.57
N ALA A 40 16.46 -5.36 0.91
CA ALA A 40 15.44 -4.44 1.42
C ALA A 40 14.80 -3.59 0.32
N THR A 41 14.28 -2.42 0.68
CA THR A 41 13.61 -1.45 -0.18
C THR A 41 14.42 -1.04 -1.42
N GLY A 42 13.68 -0.70 -2.47
CA GLY A 42 14.18 -0.19 -3.75
C GLY A 42 14.48 -1.27 -4.79
N GLY A 43 14.62 -0.82 -6.03
CA GLY A 43 15.01 -1.64 -7.17
C GLY A 43 13.86 -2.39 -7.83
N ILE A 44 14.24 -3.48 -8.49
CA ILE A 44 13.36 -4.45 -9.13
C ILE A 44 13.50 -5.76 -8.33
N THR A 45 12.43 -6.16 -7.66
CA THR A 45 12.36 -7.41 -6.89
C THR A 45 11.77 -8.51 -7.78
N TYR A 46 12.64 -9.30 -8.41
CA TYR A 46 12.26 -10.25 -9.47
C TYR A 46 11.45 -11.48 -9.02
N ASN A 47 11.49 -11.82 -7.72
CA ASN A 47 10.94 -13.06 -7.17
C ASN A 47 9.89 -12.85 -6.07
N VAL A 48 9.41 -11.61 -5.90
CA VAL A 48 8.34 -11.28 -4.96
C VAL A 48 7.35 -10.36 -5.68
N SER A 49 6.09 -10.75 -5.71
CA SER A 49 5.03 -10.10 -6.47
C SER A 49 3.78 -9.86 -5.63
N LEU A 50 2.87 -9.06 -6.18
CA LEU A 50 1.52 -8.91 -5.65
C LEU A 50 0.86 -10.29 -5.41
N GLY A 51 0.29 -10.51 -4.23
CA GLY A 51 -0.33 -11.77 -3.84
C GLY A 51 0.61 -12.77 -3.15
N ASP A 52 1.93 -12.58 -3.21
CA ASP A 52 2.87 -13.39 -2.43
C ASP A 52 2.76 -13.09 -0.93
N SER A 53 3.27 -13.99 -0.08
CA SER A 53 3.31 -13.74 1.37
C SER A 53 4.20 -12.55 1.71
N ALA A 54 3.71 -11.67 2.59
CA ALA A 54 4.49 -10.60 3.17
C ALA A 54 5.45 -11.10 4.26
N PHE A 55 5.33 -12.36 4.69
CA PHE A 55 6.12 -12.96 5.77
C PHE A 55 7.08 -14.04 5.24
N GLY A 56 8.08 -14.38 6.07
CA GLY A 56 9.00 -15.50 5.80
C GLY A 56 10.10 -15.19 4.78
N LEU A 57 10.18 -13.96 4.28
CA LEU A 57 11.25 -13.52 3.40
C LEU A 57 12.55 -13.30 4.19
N SER A 58 13.68 -13.72 3.63
CA SER A 58 15.01 -13.35 4.15
C SER A 58 15.37 -11.92 3.69
N GLY A 59 14.61 -10.94 4.18
CA GLY A 59 14.66 -9.54 3.79
C GLY A 59 14.17 -8.61 4.90
N ASP A 60 14.30 -7.30 4.69
CA ASP A 60 13.78 -6.27 5.60
C ASP A 60 13.08 -5.18 4.78
N HIS A 61 11.78 -4.95 4.97
CA HIS A 61 11.01 -4.00 4.15
C HIS A 61 11.11 -4.30 2.65
N ILE A 62 10.95 -5.57 2.24
CA ILE A 62 10.93 -5.93 0.82
C ILE A 62 9.71 -5.32 0.15
N GLU A 63 9.96 -4.55 -0.90
CA GLU A 63 8.94 -3.99 -1.79
C GLU A 63 8.77 -4.94 -2.99
N PRO A 64 7.56 -5.47 -3.24
CA PRO A 64 7.32 -6.37 -4.37
C PRO A 64 7.37 -5.63 -5.72
N GLY A 65 7.80 -6.31 -6.77
CA GLY A 65 7.80 -5.74 -8.12
C GLY A 65 8.85 -4.64 -8.32
N VAL A 66 8.42 -3.42 -8.66
CA VAL A 66 9.28 -2.31 -9.07
C VAL A 66 9.04 -1.10 -8.17
N SER A 67 10.11 -0.59 -7.56
CA SER A 67 10.08 0.63 -6.75
C SER A 67 10.56 1.83 -7.54
N ILE A 68 9.75 2.89 -7.56
CA ILE A 68 10.09 4.13 -8.26
C ILE A 68 10.16 5.32 -7.31
N ARG A 69 10.97 6.30 -7.72
CA ARG A 69 11.13 7.57 -7.02
C ARG A 69 11.40 8.69 -8.03
N ASN A 70 11.09 9.93 -7.66
CA ASN A 70 11.63 11.13 -8.29
C ASN A 70 12.73 11.72 -7.40
N GLU A 71 13.84 12.16 -8.01
CA GLU A 71 14.97 12.73 -7.28
C GLU A 71 14.68 14.15 -6.79
N ASP A 72 13.87 14.91 -7.53
CA ASP A 72 13.39 16.19 -7.03
C ASP A 72 12.39 15.95 -5.90
N LYS A 73 12.65 16.53 -4.74
CA LYS A 73 11.85 16.32 -3.53
C LYS A 73 10.39 16.75 -3.71
N ASN A 74 10.13 17.87 -4.39
CA ASN A 74 8.78 18.37 -4.55
C ASN A 74 8.00 17.54 -5.58
N GLU A 75 8.66 17.16 -6.67
CA GLU A 75 8.08 16.24 -7.64
C GLU A 75 7.81 14.86 -7.03
N ASN A 76 8.70 14.37 -6.14
CA ASN A 76 8.48 13.11 -5.45
C ASN A 76 7.34 13.18 -4.44
N ASN A 77 7.20 14.30 -3.73
CA ASN A 77 6.03 14.52 -2.88
C ASN A 77 4.74 14.46 -3.71
N ALA A 78 4.74 15.06 -4.92
CA ALA A 78 3.60 14.96 -5.83
C ALA A 78 3.37 13.52 -6.32
N LEU A 79 4.45 12.78 -6.65
CA LEU A 79 4.37 11.37 -7.03
C LEU A 79 3.73 10.53 -5.91
N MET A 80 4.18 10.68 -4.67
CA MET A 80 3.69 9.96 -3.49
C MET A 80 2.24 10.31 -3.11
N MET A 81 1.88 11.60 -3.21
CA MET A 81 0.53 12.07 -2.89
C MET A 81 -0.47 11.69 -3.98
N LEU A 82 -0.13 11.86 -5.26
CA LEU A 82 -1.11 11.70 -6.34
C LEU A 82 -1.25 10.25 -6.82
N SER A 83 -0.22 9.42 -6.67
CA SER A 83 -0.32 8.00 -7.03
C SER A 83 -1.26 7.26 -6.08
N CYS A 84 -2.22 6.56 -6.67
CA CYS A 84 -3.19 5.73 -5.97
C CYS A 84 -3.03 4.26 -6.37
N ILE A 85 -3.23 3.36 -5.41
CA ILE A 85 -3.28 1.91 -5.64
C ILE A 85 -4.33 1.59 -6.70
N GLY A 86 -3.95 0.85 -7.73
CA GLY A 86 -4.76 0.53 -8.89
C GLY A 86 -4.54 1.44 -10.11
N ASN A 87 -3.75 2.52 -10.00
CA ASN A 87 -3.48 3.38 -11.16
C ASN A 87 -2.62 2.68 -12.22
N GLU A 88 -2.92 2.96 -13.49
CA GLU A 88 -2.14 2.47 -14.64
C GLU A 88 -0.78 3.17 -14.69
N ALA A 89 0.28 2.36 -14.78
CA ALA A 89 1.64 2.79 -15.01
C ALA A 89 2.14 2.31 -16.37
N ARG A 90 3.07 3.05 -16.98
CA ARG A 90 3.70 2.68 -18.25
C ARG A 90 5.18 3.04 -18.25
N VAL A 91 6.02 2.10 -18.66
CA VAL A 91 7.45 2.36 -18.90
C VAL A 91 7.61 3.24 -20.13
N VAL A 92 8.36 4.34 -20.04
CA VAL A 92 8.53 5.32 -21.14
C VAL A 92 9.94 5.41 -21.72
N THR A 93 10.91 4.70 -21.12
CA THR A 93 12.30 4.55 -21.60
C THR A 93 12.76 3.09 -21.52
N GLY A 94 13.97 2.78 -21.97
CA GLY A 94 14.57 1.45 -21.84
C GLY A 94 13.99 0.40 -22.77
N ASP A 95 14.43 -0.84 -22.58
CA ASP A 95 14.05 -1.99 -23.41
C ASP A 95 12.63 -2.47 -23.11
N ALA A 96 12.12 -2.18 -21.91
CA ALA A 96 10.73 -2.42 -21.52
C ALA A 96 9.75 -1.31 -21.93
N LYS A 97 10.17 -0.31 -22.73
CA LYS A 97 9.32 0.83 -23.11
C LYS A 97 7.97 0.37 -23.69
N GLY A 98 6.89 0.88 -23.13
CA GLY A 98 5.52 0.55 -23.51
C GLY A 98 4.87 -0.50 -22.61
N ALA A 99 5.64 -1.26 -21.83
CA ALA A 99 5.12 -2.17 -20.83
C ALA A 99 4.19 -1.44 -19.86
N LYS A 100 3.09 -2.11 -19.50
CA LYS A 100 2.06 -1.58 -18.61
C LYS A 100 2.10 -2.30 -17.28
N GLY A 101 1.81 -1.56 -16.23
CA GLY A 101 1.75 -2.07 -14.87
C GLY A 101 0.73 -1.32 -14.05
N VAL A 102 0.72 -1.62 -12.76
CA VAL A 102 -0.23 -1.05 -11.81
C VAL A 102 0.46 -0.63 -10.53
N VAL A 103 0.02 0.48 -9.93
CA VAL A 103 0.43 0.88 -8.57
C VAL A 103 -0.17 -0.08 -7.56
N ILE A 104 0.66 -0.66 -6.72
CA ILE A 104 0.23 -1.59 -5.66
C ILE A 104 0.46 -1.03 -4.26
N GLY A 105 1.21 0.06 -4.12
CA GLY A 105 1.44 0.68 -2.83
C GLY A 105 2.36 1.90 -2.86
N LYS A 106 2.60 2.47 -1.69
CA LYS A 106 3.56 3.55 -1.48
C LYS A 106 4.20 3.47 -0.10
N HIS A 107 5.51 3.63 -0.05
CA HIS A 107 6.35 3.45 1.13
C HIS A 107 6.92 4.78 1.60
N GLY A 108 6.51 5.24 2.79
CA GLY A 108 6.94 6.50 3.39
C GLY A 108 8.33 6.42 4.02
N GLY A 109 9.06 7.53 4.06
CA GLY A 109 10.43 7.59 4.57
C GLY A 109 11.48 7.42 3.48
N ILE A 110 11.46 6.32 2.73
CA ILE A 110 12.24 6.20 1.47
C ILE A 110 11.54 6.87 0.29
N GLU A 111 10.23 7.12 0.44
CA GLU A 111 9.35 7.82 -0.49
C GLU A 111 9.29 7.14 -1.87
N HIS A 112 8.95 5.85 -1.86
CA HIS A 112 8.74 5.04 -3.07
C HIS A 112 7.27 4.86 -3.41
N VAL A 113 6.96 4.85 -4.70
CA VAL A 113 5.74 4.24 -5.24
C VAL A 113 6.10 2.85 -5.76
N ILE A 114 5.28 1.85 -5.39
CA ILE A 114 5.52 0.44 -5.68
C ILE A 114 4.58 -0.01 -6.79
N LEU A 115 5.11 -0.71 -7.78
CA LEU A 115 4.43 -1.08 -9.02
C LEU A 115 4.58 -2.58 -9.30
N GLN A 116 3.52 -3.20 -9.82
CA GLN A 116 3.59 -4.53 -10.42
C GLN A 116 3.54 -4.41 -11.95
N PHE A 117 4.46 -5.10 -12.61
CA PHE A 117 4.46 -5.35 -14.05
C PHE A 117 4.47 -6.85 -14.29
N LYS A 118 4.24 -7.28 -15.54
CA LYS A 118 4.46 -8.67 -15.93
C LYS A 118 5.92 -9.04 -15.73
N LYS A 119 6.17 -10.29 -15.30
CA LYS A 119 7.54 -10.75 -15.02
C LYS A 119 8.46 -10.61 -16.23
N GLU A 120 7.98 -10.96 -17.42
CA GLU A 120 8.76 -10.85 -18.67
C GLU A 120 9.14 -9.41 -19.04
N ASP A 121 8.37 -8.43 -18.59
CA ASP A 121 8.70 -7.02 -18.79
C ASP A 121 9.70 -6.53 -17.76
N MET A 122 9.58 -6.97 -16.51
CA MET A 122 10.54 -6.65 -15.44
C MET A 122 11.97 -7.10 -15.79
N GLU A 123 12.14 -8.25 -16.46
CA GLU A 123 13.45 -8.74 -16.93
C GLU A 123 14.12 -7.82 -17.98
N LYS A 124 13.35 -6.93 -18.61
CA LYS A 124 13.84 -5.95 -19.61
C LYS A 124 14.02 -4.55 -19.01
N MET A 125 13.67 -4.36 -17.75
CA MET A 125 13.77 -3.06 -17.08
C MET A 125 15.15 -2.88 -16.46
N ALA A 126 15.59 -1.63 -16.38
CA ALA A 126 16.79 -1.24 -15.65
C ALA A 126 16.50 -0.15 -14.62
N VAL A 127 17.38 -0.03 -13.63
CA VAL A 127 17.43 1.17 -12.78
C VAL A 127 17.53 2.41 -13.67
N ASP A 128 16.90 3.51 -13.24
CA ASP A 128 16.71 4.77 -13.96
C ASP A 128 15.71 4.74 -15.13
N ASP A 129 15.10 3.60 -15.48
CA ASP A 129 13.99 3.61 -16.43
C ASP A 129 12.83 4.44 -15.89
N LYS A 130 12.30 5.31 -16.75
CA LYS A 130 11.23 6.25 -16.39
C LYS A 130 9.88 5.56 -16.48
N ILE A 131 9.07 5.77 -15.47
CA ILE A 131 7.72 5.24 -15.37
C ILE A 131 6.72 6.40 -15.25
N LEU A 132 5.77 6.46 -16.19
CA LEU A 132 4.67 7.41 -16.19
C LEU A 132 3.43 6.76 -15.57
N ILE A 133 2.86 7.40 -14.55
CA ILE A 133 1.61 6.97 -13.92
C ILE A 133 0.50 7.95 -14.30
N LYS A 134 -0.65 7.41 -14.68
CA LYS A 134 -1.91 8.17 -14.76
C LYS A 134 -2.52 8.23 -13.36
N ALA A 135 -2.08 9.20 -12.56
CA ALA A 135 -2.54 9.38 -11.19
C ALA A 135 -4.01 9.75 -11.16
N TRP A 136 -4.82 8.97 -10.43
CA TRP A 136 -6.27 9.16 -10.35
C TRP A 136 -6.85 8.58 -9.06
N GLY A 137 -7.64 9.37 -8.34
CA GLY A 137 -8.39 8.91 -7.16
C GLY A 137 -8.36 9.88 -5.99
N GLN A 138 -7.33 10.74 -5.89
CA GLN A 138 -7.36 11.79 -4.89
C GLN A 138 -8.53 12.75 -5.11
N GLY A 139 -9.24 13.05 -4.02
CA GLY A 139 -10.49 13.83 -4.05
C GLY A 139 -11.76 13.02 -4.31
N LEU A 140 -11.67 11.69 -4.43
CA LEU A 140 -12.84 10.81 -4.42
C LEU A 140 -13.57 10.91 -3.07
N LYS A 141 -14.90 10.97 -3.12
CA LYS A 141 -15.79 11.10 -1.97
C LYS A 141 -16.99 10.18 -2.12
N LEU A 142 -17.45 9.63 -1.00
CA LEU A 142 -18.74 8.95 -0.91
C LEU A 142 -19.81 9.99 -0.58
N LEU A 143 -20.78 10.18 -1.49
CA LEU A 143 -21.75 11.26 -1.35
C LEU A 143 -22.82 10.97 -0.28
N ASP A 144 -23.07 9.69 -0.02
CA ASP A 144 -24.04 9.25 1.01
C ASP A 144 -23.37 8.98 2.36
N TYR A 145 -22.04 8.98 2.43
CA TYR A 145 -21.25 8.75 3.65
C TYR A 145 -20.12 9.80 3.79
N PRO A 146 -20.46 11.09 3.96
CA PRO A 146 -19.48 12.17 3.93
C PRO A 146 -18.42 12.11 5.05
N GLU A 147 -18.69 11.40 6.14
CA GLU A 147 -17.75 11.14 7.24
C GLU A 147 -16.76 10.00 6.98
N ILE A 148 -16.97 9.21 5.91
CA ILE A 148 -16.04 8.18 5.47
C ILE A 148 -15.14 8.79 4.41
N VAL A 149 -13.85 8.89 4.73
CA VAL A 149 -12.85 9.44 3.82
C VAL A 149 -12.23 8.31 3.02
N VAL A 150 -12.25 8.44 1.70
CA VAL A 150 -11.58 7.55 0.75
C VAL A 150 -10.34 8.27 0.22
N MET A 151 -9.24 7.55 0.09
CA MET A 151 -7.95 8.11 -0.34
C MET A 151 -7.09 7.04 -1.01
N ASN A 152 -6.03 7.45 -1.73
CA ASN A 152 -4.96 6.56 -2.21
C ASN A 152 -5.39 5.33 -3.05
N ILE A 153 -6.61 5.32 -3.60
CA ILE A 153 -7.14 4.20 -4.37
C ILE A 153 -7.76 4.68 -5.69
N ASP A 154 -7.47 3.96 -6.76
CA ASP A 154 -8.07 4.18 -8.08
C ASP A 154 -9.59 3.97 -7.96
N PRO A 155 -10.44 4.90 -8.42
CA PRO A 155 -11.88 4.77 -8.32
C PRO A 155 -12.44 3.50 -8.98
N ARG A 156 -11.78 2.98 -10.04
CA ARG A 156 -12.19 1.70 -10.66
C ARG A 156 -11.97 0.54 -9.70
N LEU A 157 -10.80 0.47 -9.08
CA LEU A 157 -10.47 -0.56 -8.09
C LEU A 157 -11.42 -0.48 -6.89
N PHE A 158 -11.62 0.73 -6.37
CA PHE A 158 -12.50 0.95 -5.22
C PHE A 158 -13.93 0.43 -5.47
N LEU A 159 -14.50 0.74 -6.64
CA LEU A 159 -15.85 0.32 -7.00
C LEU A 159 -15.98 -1.17 -7.32
N LYS A 160 -14.86 -1.89 -7.46
CA LYS A 160 -14.80 -3.34 -7.65
C LYS A 160 -14.72 -4.13 -6.35
N ILE A 161 -14.30 -3.50 -5.24
CA ILE A 161 -14.36 -4.12 -3.92
C ILE A 161 -15.84 -4.35 -3.56
N PRO A 162 -16.26 -5.57 -3.17
CA PRO A 162 -17.66 -5.89 -2.90
C PRO A 162 -18.12 -5.34 -1.53
N ILE A 163 -18.14 -4.02 -1.41
CA ILE A 163 -18.60 -3.30 -0.21
C ILE A 163 -20.12 -3.39 -0.12
N ILE A 164 -20.62 -3.83 1.04
CA ILE A 164 -22.05 -3.97 1.31
C ILE A 164 -22.53 -2.81 2.16
N GLU A 165 -23.57 -2.12 1.70
CA GLU A 165 -24.25 -1.07 2.44
C GLU A 165 -25.37 -1.68 3.27
N GLU A 166 -25.29 -1.56 4.61
CA GLU A 166 -26.34 -2.08 5.49
C GLU A 166 -26.50 -1.17 6.73
N ASN A 167 -27.72 -0.68 6.97
CA ASN A 167 -28.05 0.14 8.15
C ASN A 167 -27.13 1.36 8.36
N GLY A 168 -26.70 2.01 7.28
CA GLY A 168 -25.79 3.17 7.35
C GLY A 168 -24.34 2.82 7.70
N ILE A 169 -23.96 1.54 7.58
CA ILE A 169 -22.61 1.02 7.79
C ILE A 169 -22.11 0.41 6.48
N LEU A 170 -20.85 0.68 6.15
CA LEU A 170 -20.14 0.02 5.05
C LEU A 170 -19.43 -1.22 5.59
N LYS A 171 -19.85 -2.40 5.11
CA LYS A 171 -19.14 -3.65 5.38
C LYS A 171 -18.16 -3.94 4.27
N VAL A 172 -16.87 -3.99 4.59
CA VAL A 172 -15.75 -4.11 3.65
C VAL A 172 -15.08 -5.46 3.83
N PRO A 173 -14.82 -6.24 2.76
CA PRO A 173 -14.08 -7.48 2.87
C PRO A 173 -12.63 -7.21 3.28
N VAL A 174 -12.13 -7.95 4.27
CA VAL A 174 -10.75 -7.89 4.75
C VAL A 174 -10.25 -9.28 5.11
N VAL A 175 -8.95 -9.54 5.00
CA VAL A 175 -8.39 -10.85 5.38
C VAL A 175 -8.20 -10.98 6.90
N ALA A 176 -7.95 -9.86 7.57
CA ALA A 176 -7.64 -9.79 9.00
C ALA A 176 -7.96 -8.42 9.59
N GLU A 177 -8.04 -8.36 10.93
CA GLU A 177 -8.16 -7.12 11.69
C GLU A 177 -6.92 -6.97 12.59
N ALA A 178 -6.26 -5.81 12.54
CA ALA A 178 -5.13 -5.49 13.42
C ALA A 178 -5.56 -4.44 14.48
N PRO A 179 -5.30 -4.70 15.78
CA PRO A 179 -5.54 -3.72 16.83
C PRO A 179 -4.53 -2.57 16.81
N ALA A 180 -4.95 -1.39 17.26
CA ALA A 180 -4.10 -0.19 17.26
C ALA A 180 -2.75 -0.34 17.98
N HIS A 181 -2.65 -1.19 19.00
CA HIS A 181 -1.40 -1.37 19.75
C HIS A 181 -0.31 -2.08 18.93
N LEU A 182 -0.66 -2.71 17.80
CA LEU A 182 0.29 -3.25 16.85
C LEU A 182 0.70 -2.23 15.78
N MET A 183 0.14 -1.02 15.75
CA MET A 183 0.55 -0.01 14.77
C MET A 183 1.79 0.76 15.24
N GLY A 184 2.82 0.85 14.39
CA GLY A 184 4.15 1.37 14.75
C GLY A 184 4.66 2.48 13.84
N SER A 185 5.82 2.24 13.23
CA SER A 185 6.49 3.17 12.31
C SER A 185 5.51 3.82 11.34
N GLY A 186 5.60 5.14 11.17
CA GLY A 186 4.66 5.95 10.39
C GLY A 186 3.54 6.61 11.21
N LEU A 187 3.29 6.17 12.46
CA LEU A 187 2.39 6.86 13.37
C LEU A 187 2.85 8.32 13.62
N GLY A 188 1.91 9.27 13.63
CA GLY A 188 2.22 10.70 13.76
C GLY A 188 2.61 11.39 12.45
N ALA A 189 2.67 10.68 11.31
CA ALA A 189 2.79 11.31 10.01
C ALA A 189 1.67 12.34 9.79
N ALA A 190 2.02 13.50 9.23
CA ALA A 190 1.11 14.64 9.07
C ALA A 190 -0.05 14.37 8.09
N THR A 191 0.10 13.37 7.21
CA THR A 191 -0.92 12.99 6.23
C THR A 191 -0.91 11.49 5.98
N ALA A 192 -2.10 10.89 5.89
CA ALA A 192 -2.35 9.53 5.45
C ALA A 192 -2.57 9.45 3.93
N PHE A 193 -2.66 10.59 3.23
CA PHE A 193 -2.74 10.67 1.77
C PHE A 193 -1.39 10.39 1.08
N SER A 194 -0.33 10.12 1.85
CA SER A 194 1.00 9.74 1.39
C SER A 194 1.56 8.60 2.23
N GLY A 195 2.42 7.78 1.63
CA GLY A 195 3.11 6.66 2.26
C GLY A 195 2.20 5.66 2.98
N ASP A 196 2.78 5.00 3.96
CA ASP A 196 2.21 3.90 4.74
C ASP A 196 2.62 3.99 6.22
N TYR A 197 2.25 2.96 6.98
CA TYR A 197 2.66 2.74 8.37
C TYR A 197 2.54 1.26 8.73
N ASP A 198 3.31 0.82 9.70
CA ASP A 198 3.62 -0.60 9.88
C ASP A 198 2.70 -1.26 10.90
N ILE A 199 2.28 -2.50 10.61
CA ILE A 199 1.87 -3.46 11.64
C ILE A 199 3.17 -4.04 12.23
N MET A 200 3.48 -3.73 13.48
CA MET A 200 4.67 -4.19 14.20
C MET A 200 4.58 -5.69 14.50
N THR A 201 5.66 -6.42 14.23
CA THR A 201 5.68 -7.89 14.31
C THR A 201 6.59 -8.45 15.40
N GLY A 202 7.12 -7.60 16.29
CA GLY A 202 7.99 -8.01 17.38
C GLY A 202 7.33 -8.97 18.38
N ASP A 203 6.01 -8.86 18.60
CA ASP A 203 5.21 -9.81 19.38
C ASP A 203 4.67 -10.92 18.47
N LYS A 204 5.49 -11.96 18.28
CA LYS A 204 5.17 -13.08 17.39
C LYS A 204 3.93 -13.86 17.82
N ASP A 205 3.69 -13.98 19.13
CA ASP A 205 2.56 -14.74 19.65
C ASP A 205 1.25 -14.02 19.33
N GLU A 206 1.18 -12.69 19.54
CA GLU A 206 0.00 -11.89 19.19
C GLU A 206 -0.25 -11.89 17.67
N ILE A 207 0.81 -11.75 16.86
CA ILE A 207 0.72 -11.81 15.40
C ILE A 207 0.13 -13.13 14.92
N GLN A 208 0.57 -14.27 15.48
CA GLN A 208 0.03 -15.59 15.15
C GLN A 208 -1.41 -15.77 15.65
N ASN A 209 -1.71 -15.32 16.87
CA ASN A 209 -3.07 -15.40 17.44
C ASN A 209 -4.10 -14.64 16.60
N LEU A 210 -3.70 -13.52 16.02
CA LEU A 210 -4.52 -12.70 15.12
C LEU A 210 -4.47 -13.17 13.65
N GLY A 211 -3.62 -14.15 13.32
CA GLY A 211 -3.41 -14.66 11.96
C GLY A 211 -2.77 -13.65 11.01
N LEU A 212 -2.08 -12.63 11.54
CA LEU A 212 -1.44 -11.58 10.77
C LEU A 212 -0.16 -12.07 10.08
N ASP A 213 0.43 -13.19 10.52
CA ASP A 213 1.56 -13.87 9.89
C ASP A 213 1.24 -14.46 8.49
N ARG A 214 -0.04 -14.44 8.09
CA ARG A 214 -0.53 -14.97 6.80
C ARG A 214 -0.81 -13.89 5.77
N LEU A 215 -0.56 -12.63 6.11
CA LEU A 215 -0.79 -11.51 5.20
C LEU A 215 0.04 -11.66 3.92
N ARG A 216 -0.57 -11.26 2.81
CA ARG A 216 0.04 -11.21 1.49
C ARG A 216 0.09 -9.76 1.00
N PHE A 217 1.02 -9.48 0.10
CA PHE A 217 1.02 -8.20 -0.61
C PHE A 217 -0.32 -8.01 -1.32
N GLY A 218 -0.93 -6.84 -1.13
CA GLY A 218 -2.23 -6.49 -1.68
C GLY A 218 -3.44 -6.87 -0.83
N ASP A 219 -3.26 -7.58 0.28
CA ASP A 219 -4.39 -7.93 1.16
C ASP A 219 -5.02 -6.67 1.77
N LEU A 220 -6.35 -6.66 1.84
CA LEU A 220 -7.13 -5.65 2.55
C LEU A 220 -7.18 -6.01 4.04
N VAL A 221 -6.79 -5.09 4.89
CA VAL A 221 -6.82 -5.25 6.36
C VAL A 221 -7.63 -4.14 7.00
N LEU A 222 -8.30 -4.48 8.11
CA LEU A 222 -8.96 -3.49 8.96
C LEU A 222 -8.05 -3.15 10.14
N LEU A 223 -7.84 -1.87 10.38
CA LEU A 223 -7.09 -1.35 11.51
C LEU A 223 -8.06 -0.74 12.52
N LYS A 224 -8.16 -1.37 13.69
CA LYS A 224 -9.10 -0.98 14.75
C LYS A 224 -8.55 0.20 15.54
N ASP A 225 -9.44 1.10 15.93
CA ASP A 225 -9.13 2.27 16.74
C ASP A 225 -8.06 3.19 16.11
N CYS A 226 -7.99 3.22 14.78
CA CYS A 226 -7.03 4.00 14.00
C CYS A 226 -7.77 5.07 13.18
N ASP A 227 -7.55 6.36 13.48
CA ASP A 227 -8.04 7.49 12.69
C ASP A 227 -6.95 7.98 11.73
N ASN A 228 -7.19 7.79 10.43
CA ASN A 228 -6.33 8.25 9.36
C ASN A 228 -6.98 9.35 8.50
N THR A 229 -7.98 10.07 9.04
CA THR A 229 -8.73 11.10 8.28
C THR A 229 -7.82 12.23 7.76
N TYR A 230 -6.76 12.54 8.51
CA TYR A 230 -5.74 13.52 8.14
C TYR A 230 -4.36 12.88 8.29
N GLY A 231 -3.67 13.10 9.41
CA GLY A 231 -2.52 12.30 9.83
C GLY A 231 -2.94 10.96 10.43
N ARG A 232 -1.97 10.22 10.95
CA ARG A 232 -2.19 8.87 11.51
C ARG A 232 -2.17 8.90 13.03
N GLY A 233 -3.21 8.39 13.68
CA GLY A 233 -3.30 8.38 15.15
C GLY A 233 -4.29 7.36 15.71
N TYR A 234 -4.18 7.10 17.02
CA TYR A 234 -5.15 6.30 17.76
C TYR A 234 -6.40 7.14 18.09
N LEU A 235 -7.57 6.58 17.80
CA LEU A 235 -8.85 7.12 18.23
C LEU A 235 -9.80 5.95 18.47
N LYS A 236 -10.21 5.75 19.72
CA LYS A 236 -11.13 4.66 20.08
C LYS A 236 -12.43 4.76 19.26
N GLY A 237 -12.81 3.67 18.62
CA GLY A 237 -13.99 3.55 17.76
C GLY A 237 -13.78 4.02 16.31
N ALA A 238 -12.62 4.60 15.98
CA ALA A 238 -12.24 4.84 14.60
C ALA A 238 -11.87 3.53 13.90
N VAL A 239 -12.06 3.49 12.59
CA VAL A 239 -11.80 2.31 11.77
C VAL A 239 -11.13 2.75 10.48
N THR A 240 -10.03 2.09 10.14
CA THR A 240 -9.31 2.30 8.89
C THR A 240 -9.24 1.00 8.10
N ILE A 241 -9.39 1.06 6.77
CA ILE A 241 -9.06 -0.02 5.84
C ILE A 241 -7.80 0.38 5.09
N GLY A 242 -6.87 -0.55 4.97
CA GLY A 242 -5.65 -0.38 4.20
C GLY A 242 -5.26 -1.60 3.41
N VAL A 243 -4.23 -1.44 2.59
CA VAL A 243 -3.63 -2.47 1.74
C VAL A 243 -2.24 -2.77 2.26
N VAL A 244 -1.86 -4.05 2.33
CA VAL A 244 -0.48 -4.48 2.64
C VAL A 244 0.44 -4.21 1.45
N ILE A 245 1.50 -3.42 1.60
CA ILE A 245 2.31 -2.94 0.48
C ILE A 245 3.79 -3.33 0.51
N HIS A 246 4.35 -3.65 1.67
CA HIS A 246 5.70 -4.19 1.80
C HIS A 246 5.75 -5.31 2.85
N SER A 247 6.87 -6.05 2.86
CA SER A 247 7.00 -7.25 3.68
C SER A 247 7.10 -6.92 5.16
N ASP A 248 7.06 -7.99 5.96
CA ASP A 248 7.55 -8.00 7.32
C ASP A 248 9.01 -7.53 7.42
N CYS A 249 9.38 -7.12 8.63
CA CYS A 249 10.59 -6.37 8.92
C CYS A 249 11.26 -6.95 10.15
N VAL A 250 12.60 -6.98 10.14
CA VAL A 250 13.34 -7.44 11.32
C VAL A 250 13.43 -6.35 12.39
N LYS A 251 13.25 -5.08 12.01
CA LYS A 251 13.49 -3.90 12.87
C LYS A 251 12.43 -3.72 13.96
N MET A 252 12.87 -3.24 15.11
CA MET A 252 11.97 -2.86 16.21
C MET A 252 11.01 -1.76 15.78
N GLY A 253 9.71 -1.95 16.03
CA GLY A 253 8.67 -0.98 15.70
C GLY A 253 8.20 -1.01 14.23
N HIS A 254 8.61 -2.03 13.48
CA HIS A 254 8.30 -2.21 12.07
C HIS A 254 7.68 -3.58 11.78
N GLY A 255 7.14 -3.73 10.57
CA GLY A 255 6.57 -4.96 10.00
C GLY A 255 5.85 -4.64 8.70
N PRO A 256 4.86 -5.43 8.24
CA PRO A 256 4.19 -5.16 6.96
C PRO A 256 3.55 -3.77 6.91
N GLY A 257 3.91 -2.99 5.89
CA GLY A 257 3.42 -1.62 5.71
C GLY A 257 2.02 -1.55 5.13
N ILE A 258 1.22 -0.62 5.65
CA ILE A 258 -0.19 -0.43 5.27
C ILE A 258 -0.43 0.95 4.64
N THR A 259 -0.78 0.96 3.36
CA THR A 259 -1.33 2.18 2.71
C THR A 259 -2.82 2.27 2.99
N THR A 260 -3.27 3.37 3.61
CA THR A 260 -4.69 3.59 3.92
C THR A 260 -5.49 3.87 2.66
N ILE A 261 -6.68 3.27 2.53
CA ILE A 261 -7.60 3.51 1.40
C ILE A 261 -8.97 4.05 1.83
N MET A 262 -9.38 3.79 3.07
CA MET A 262 -10.66 4.24 3.62
C MET A 262 -10.55 4.41 5.14
N THR A 263 -11.17 5.43 5.72
CA THR A 263 -11.15 5.65 7.18
C THR A 263 -12.40 6.38 7.64
N CYS A 264 -12.80 6.14 8.88
CA CYS A 264 -13.83 6.89 9.56
C CYS A 264 -13.48 7.05 11.05
N LYS A 265 -13.78 8.22 11.62
CA LYS A 265 -13.62 8.49 13.06
C LYS A 265 -14.59 7.73 13.95
N THR A 266 -15.55 7.02 13.35
CA THR A 266 -16.62 6.29 14.03
C THR A 266 -16.79 4.89 13.43
N ALA A 267 -17.52 4.02 14.12
CA ALA A 267 -17.73 2.62 13.72
C ALA A 267 -18.73 2.44 12.55
N LYS A 268 -18.64 3.29 11.53
CA LYS A 268 -19.43 3.22 10.28
C LYS A 268 -18.78 2.36 9.19
N ILE A 269 -17.59 1.84 9.46
CA ILE A 269 -16.93 0.82 8.64
C ILE A 269 -16.84 -0.45 9.50
N LYS A 270 -17.13 -1.60 8.91
CA LYS A 270 -16.95 -2.92 9.52
C LYS A 270 -16.22 -3.87 8.57
N GLY A 271 -15.31 -4.67 9.10
CA GLY A 271 -14.67 -5.75 8.35
C GLY A 271 -15.63 -6.93 8.21
N ILE A 272 -15.63 -7.57 7.04
CA ILE A 272 -16.13 -8.93 6.87
C ILE A 272 -14.91 -9.78 6.50
N ILE A 273 -14.63 -10.83 7.26
CA ILE A 273 -13.50 -11.70 6.96
C ILE A 273 -13.74 -12.45 5.64
N ASP A 274 -12.85 -12.21 4.68
CA ASP A 274 -12.77 -12.91 3.41
C ASP A 274 -11.29 -13.14 3.06
N LYS A 275 -10.89 -14.42 2.99
CA LYS A 275 -9.53 -14.84 2.63
C LYS A 275 -9.08 -14.40 1.23
N ASN A 276 -10.03 -14.03 0.37
CA ASN A 276 -9.79 -13.56 -0.99
C ASN A 276 -9.78 -12.02 -1.09
N ALA A 277 -9.84 -11.29 0.04
CA ALA A 277 -9.81 -9.85 0.07
C ALA A 277 -8.41 -9.29 -0.27
N ASN A 278 -8.01 -9.40 -1.52
CA ASN A 278 -6.74 -8.92 -2.06
C ASN A 278 -7.01 -8.08 -3.31
N ILE A 279 -6.31 -6.96 -3.48
CA ILE A 279 -6.51 -6.04 -4.61
C ILE A 279 -6.32 -6.74 -5.97
N MET A 280 -5.49 -7.77 -6.07
CA MET A 280 -5.28 -8.51 -7.32
C MET A 280 -6.58 -9.11 -7.86
N ASN A 281 -7.49 -9.51 -6.97
CA ASN A 281 -8.78 -10.10 -7.34
C ASN A 281 -9.81 -9.06 -7.83
N TYR A 282 -9.48 -7.76 -7.72
CA TYR A 282 -10.35 -6.64 -8.03
C TYR A 282 -9.80 -5.76 -9.17
N ILE A 283 -8.60 -6.08 -9.69
CA ILE A 283 -8.00 -5.41 -10.85
C ILE A 283 -8.29 -6.27 -12.09
N ASP A 284 -9.35 -5.93 -12.83
CA ASP A 284 -9.75 -6.62 -14.07
C ASP A 284 -9.54 -5.78 -15.34
N TYR A 285 -9.02 -4.56 -15.17
CA TYR A 285 -8.83 -3.56 -16.23
C TYR A 285 -7.37 -3.45 -16.70
N LEU A 286 -6.48 -4.29 -16.17
CA LEU A 286 -5.08 -4.44 -16.56
C LEU A 286 -4.73 -5.92 -16.53
N ASP A 287 -4.01 -6.37 -17.56
CA ASP A 287 -3.48 -7.73 -17.63
C ASP A 287 -2.11 -7.78 -16.96
N LEU A 288 -2.01 -8.57 -15.88
CA LEU A 288 -0.82 -8.71 -15.04
C LEU A 288 -0.23 -10.14 -15.09
N GLU A 289 -0.81 -11.04 -15.91
CA GLU A 289 -0.33 -12.42 -16.09
C GLU A 289 0.89 -12.50 -17.02
#